data_AF-A0A3M1JWV6-F1
#
_entry.id   AF-A0A3M1JWV6-F1
#
_cell.length_a   1.000
_cell.length_b   1.000
_cell.length_c   1.000
_cell.angle_alpha   90.00
_cell.angle_beta   90.00
_cell.angle_gamma   90.00
#
_symmetry.space_group_name_H-M   'P 1'
#
loop_
_entity.id
_entity.type
_entity.pdbx_description
1 polymer ?
#
loop_
_entity_poly.entity_id
_entity_poly.type
_entity_poly.pdbx_seq_one_letter_code
_entity_poly.pdbx_strand_id
1 'polypeptide(L)'
;MKAALAEAARRVDVIHTNSLWMMPNVYPALAVAGTNCRLVISPRGTLSEWALNRARWRKKLIGWWGQHRALREAHCLHATAEEELNECRRLGLTNPVAIIPNGLDCPAPPSGKDDSGERKLLFLSRIHPKKGIDQLLRAWKRLEGEFPEWQMNIAGPDQHEFAGEMKSLVAELGLQRVTFLGEVTGAKKEQVFRETDLFVLPTHNENFGIAVAEALAHGVPAVVSTGAPWSGLQNERCGW
;
A
#
# COMPACT_ATOMS: atom_id res chain seq x y z
N MET A 1 12.31 -5.38 -26.08
CA MET A 1 12.66 -5.15 -24.65
C MET A 1 14.01 -5.77 -24.27
N LYS A 2 14.24 -7.08 -24.42
CA LYS A 2 15.50 -7.74 -24.01
C LYS A 2 16.77 -7.11 -24.63
N ALA A 3 16.79 -6.87 -25.94
CA ALA A 3 17.94 -6.26 -26.61
C ALA A 3 18.24 -4.84 -26.11
N ALA A 4 17.20 -4.00 -25.96
CA ALA A 4 17.34 -2.65 -25.42
C ALA A 4 17.85 -2.65 -23.97
N LEU A 5 17.40 -3.59 -23.13
CA LEU A 5 17.90 -3.74 -21.76
C LEU A 5 19.38 -4.16 -21.72
N ALA A 6 19.80 -5.06 -22.62
CA ALA A 6 21.20 -5.49 -22.71
C ALA A 6 22.13 -4.37 -23.19
N GLU A 7 21.65 -3.49 -24.08
CA GLU A 7 22.38 -2.29 -24.48
C GLU A 7 22.44 -1.27 -23.33
N ALA A 8 21.32 -1.02 -22.65
CA ALA A 8 21.25 -0.14 -21.50
C ALA A 8 22.17 -0.59 -20.36
N ALA A 9 22.23 -1.89 -20.07
CA ALA A 9 23.09 -2.49 -19.05
C ALA A 9 24.60 -2.31 -19.30
N ARG A 10 25.02 -1.84 -20.48
CA ARG A 10 26.41 -1.46 -20.77
C ARG A 10 26.69 0.02 -20.56
N ARG A 11 25.65 0.84 -20.39
CA ARG A 11 25.73 2.31 -20.31
C ARG A 11 25.37 2.86 -18.93
N VAL A 12 24.74 2.06 -18.07
CA VAL A 12 24.27 2.48 -16.75
C VAL A 12 24.89 1.65 -15.65
N ASP A 13 25.07 2.26 -14.47
CA ASP A 13 25.62 1.58 -13.30
C ASP A 13 24.61 0.67 -12.60
N VAL A 14 23.32 1.04 -12.66
CA VAL A 14 22.24 0.34 -11.95
C VAL A 14 21.00 0.22 -12.81
N ILE A 15 20.40 -0.98 -12.84
CA ILE A 15 19.04 -1.22 -13.30
C ILE A 15 18.17 -1.52 -12.07
N HIS A 16 17.13 -0.73 -11.87
CA HIS A 16 16.19 -0.89 -10.77
C HIS A 16 14.80 -1.30 -11.27
N THR A 17 14.34 -2.48 -10.86
CA THR A 17 13.03 -3.02 -11.25
C THR A 17 12.04 -2.98 -10.09
N ASN A 18 10.78 -2.69 -10.38
CA ASN A 18 9.71 -2.61 -9.40
C ASN A 18 8.62 -3.65 -9.68
N SER A 19 8.05 -4.20 -8.60
CA SER A 19 7.07 -5.30 -8.66
C SER A 19 7.66 -6.60 -9.20
N LEU A 20 6.90 -7.69 -9.17
CA LEU A 20 7.31 -9.03 -9.57
C LEU A 20 6.22 -9.69 -10.44
N TRP A 21 6.52 -10.91 -10.91
CA TRP A 21 5.58 -11.79 -11.62
C TRP A 21 5.19 -11.34 -13.03
N MET A 22 6.04 -10.52 -13.66
CA MET A 22 5.90 -10.09 -15.05
C MET A 22 7.21 -10.37 -15.80
N MET A 23 7.12 -10.73 -17.08
CA MET A 23 8.31 -10.99 -17.92
C MET A 23 9.35 -9.85 -17.92
N PRO A 24 8.96 -8.56 -17.88
CA PRO A 24 9.88 -7.44 -17.68
C PRO A 24 10.80 -7.53 -16.45
N ASN A 25 10.48 -8.35 -15.45
CA ASN A 25 11.27 -8.51 -14.23
C ASN A 25 12.26 -9.69 -14.29
N VAL A 26 12.22 -10.48 -15.37
CA VAL A 26 13.18 -11.57 -15.63
C VAL A 26 14.31 -11.12 -16.55
N TYR A 27 13.99 -10.31 -17.57
CA TYR A 27 15.00 -9.84 -18.53
C TYR A 27 16.13 -9.00 -17.94
N PRO A 28 15.93 -8.17 -16.91
CA PRO A 28 17.00 -7.40 -16.28
C PRO A 28 18.10 -8.28 -15.70
N ALA A 29 17.75 -9.40 -15.05
CA ALA A 29 18.74 -10.37 -14.55
C ALA A 29 19.59 -10.96 -15.69
N LEU A 30 18.97 -11.25 -16.84
CA LEU A 30 19.70 -11.70 -18.02
C LEU A 30 20.53 -10.59 -18.68
N ALA A 31 20.11 -9.33 -18.57
CA ALA A 31 20.75 -8.19 -19.23
C ALA A 31 22.01 -7.71 -18.47
N VAL A 32 22.01 -7.80 -17.15
CA VAL A 32 23.18 -7.46 -16.31
C VAL A 32 24.23 -8.57 -16.30
N ALA A 33 23.88 -9.79 -16.74
CA ALA A 33 24.81 -10.91 -16.78
C ALA A 33 25.98 -10.59 -17.73
N GLY A 34 27.19 -10.53 -17.17
CA GLY A 34 28.40 -10.21 -17.94
C GLY A 34 28.65 -8.71 -18.18
N THR A 35 27.95 -7.82 -17.46
CA THR A 35 28.24 -6.38 -17.44
C THR A 35 28.63 -5.91 -16.03
N ASN A 36 29.13 -4.67 -15.91
CA ASN A 36 29.40 -4.05 -14.61
C ASN A 36 28.14 -3.48 -13.93
N CYS A 37 26.98 -3.58 -14.59
CA CYS A 37 25.72 -3.02 -14.10
C CYS A 37 25.15 -3.85 -12.95
N ARG A 38 24.67 -3.18 -11.90
CA ARG A 38 24.04 -3.82 -10.74
C ARG A 38 22.53 -3.87 -10.90
N LEU A 39 21.94 -4.97 -10.44
CA LEU A 39 20.48 -5.16 -10.45
C LEU A 39 19.91 -4.95 -9.05
N VAL A 40 18.97 -4.01 -8.93
CA VAL A 40 18.18 -3.79 -7.72
C VAL A 40 16.73 -4.18 -8.01
N ILE A 41 16.10 -4.90 -7.09
CA ILE A 41 14.70 -5.33 -7.22
C ILE A 41 13.89 -4.88 -6.00
N SER A 42 12.81 -4.13 -6.23
CA SER A 42 11.80 -3.82 -5.20
C SER A 42 10.57 -4.72 -5.37
N PRO A 43 10.29 -5.62 -4.42
CA PRO A 43 9.13 -6.51 -4.52
C PRO A 43 7.78 -5.79 -4.47
N ARG A 44 7.69 -4.67 -3.74
CA ARG A 44 6.47 -3.86 -3.54
C ARG A 44 5.29 -4.68 -2.97
N GLY A 45 5.55 -5.54 -1.98
CA GLY A 45 4.54 -6.36 -1.30
C GLY A 45 3.99 -7.54 -2.12
N THR A 46 4.57 -7.81 -3.29
CA THR A 46 4.17 -8.94 -4.15
C THR A 46 4.72 -10.30 -3.69
N LEU A 47 5.53 -10.31 -2.63
CA LEU A 47 6.02 -11.50 -1.93
C LEU A 47 5.18 -11.86 -0.70
N SER A 48 4.24 -11.00 -0.32
CA SER A 48 3.30 -11.28 0.78
C SER A 48 2.54 -12.59 0.58
N GLU A 49 2.27 -13.30 1.68
CA GLU A 49 1.52 -14.57 1.65
C GLU A 49 0.17 -14.41 0.94
N TRP A 50 -0.51 -13.29 1.17
CA TRP A 50 -1.74 -12.94 0.50
C TRP A 50 -1.59 -12.88 -1.03
N ALA A 51 -0.52 -12.24 -1.53
CA ALA A 51 -0.23 -12.15 -2.96
C ALA A 51 0.21 -13.50 -3.57
N LEU A 52 0.91 -14.33 -2.79
CA LEU A 52 1.31 -15.67 -3.21
C LEU A 52 0.12 -16.64 -3.30
N ASN A 53 -0.79 -16.62 -2.32
CA ASN A 53 -1.94 -17.52 -2.25
C ASN A 53 -2.99 -17.27 -3.34
N ARG A 54 -3.20 -16.01 -3.77
CA ARG A 54 -4.15 -15.68 -4.84
C ARG A 54 -3.74 -16.21 -6.23
N ALA A 55 -2.47 -16.54 -6.41
CA ALA A 55 -1.88 -16.82 -7.72
C ALA A 55 -1.41 -18.28 -7.90
N ARG A 56 -1.92 -19.21 -7.07
CA ARG A 56 -1.48 -20.63 -7.01
C ARG A 56 -1.45 -21.37 -8.35
N TRP A 57 -2.29 -21.01 -9.32
CA TRP A 57 -2.36 -21.70 -10.62
C TRP A 57 -1.96 -20.84 -11.83
N ARG A 58 -1.92 -19.51 -11.69
CA ARG A 58 -1.59 -18.57 -12.79
C ARG A 58 -0.10 -18.25 -12.93
N LYS A 59 0.72 -18.62 -11.94
CA LYS A 59 2.18 -18.48 -12.01
C LYS A 59 2.77 -19.67 -12.78
N LYS A 60 2.58 -19.63 -14.11
CA LYS A 60 3.21 -20.50 -15.11
C LYS A 60 4.63 -20.84 -14.67
N LEU A 61 4.95 -22.13 -14.64
CA LEU A 61 6.24 -22.68 -14.20
C LEU A 61 7.42 -21.81 -14.64
N ILE A 62 7.54 -21.47 -15.92
CA ILE A 62 8.64 -20.65 -16.48
C ILE A 62 8.77 -19.27 -15.82
N GLY A 63 7.65 -18.57 -15.56
CA GLY A 63 7.66 -17.28 -14.89
C GLY A 63 8.07 -17.39 -13.42
N TRP A 64 7.72 -18.50 -12.76
CA TRP A 64 8.15 -18.78 -11.39
C TRP A 64 9.66 -19.06 -11.32
N TRP A 65 10.19 -19.95 -12.16
CA TRP A 65 11.63 -20.27 -12.17
C TRP A 65 12.48 -19.06 -12.59
N GLY A 66 12.08 -18.35 -13.64
CA GLY A 66 12.79 -17.16 -14.13
C GLY A 66 12.78 -16.02 -13.12
N GLN A 67 11.63 -15.74 -12.49
CA GLN A 67 11.52 -14.70 -11.47
C GLN A 67 12.31 -15.06 -10.21
N HIS A 68 12.25 -16.32 -9.77
CA HIS A 68 12.97 -16.77 -8.59
C HIS A 68 14.48 -16.73 -8.81
N ARG A 69 14.96 -17.09 -10.01
CA ARG A 69 16.35 -16.90 -10.40
C ARG A 69 16.72 -15.41 -10.39
N ALA A 70 15.92 -14.55 -11.01
CA ALA A 70 16.18 -13.11 -11.04
C ALA A 70 16.27 -12.49 -9.63
N LEU A 71 15.40 -12.92 -8.70
CA LEU A 71 15.45 -12.51 -7.30
C LEU A 71 16.74 -12.94 -6.61
N ARG A 72 17.19 -14.18 -6.84
CA ARG A 72 18.45 -14.69 -6.27
C ARG A 72 19.69 -14.06 -6.88
N GLU A 73 19.63 -13.64 -8.14
CA GLU A 73 20.74 -12.98 -8.85
C GLU A 73 20.75 -11.46 -8.66
N ALA A 74 19.73 -10.88 -8.03
CA ALA A 74 19.71 -9.47 -7.70
C ALA A 74 20.89 -9.11 -6.80
N HIS A 75 21.57 -8.01 -7.11
CA HIS A 75 22.69 -7.54 -6.29
C HIS A 75 22.21 -6.93 -4.98
N CYS A 76 21.01 -6.35 -4.98
CA CYS A 76 20.34 -5.83 -3.79
C CYS A 76 18.82 -5.95 -3.97
N LEU A 77 18.12 -6.23 -2.88
CA LEU A 77 16.68 -6.10 -2.80
C LEU A 77 16.34 -4.80 -2.07
N HIS A 78 15.31 -4.11 -2.52
CA HIS A 78 14.83 -2.90 -1.87
C HIS A 78 13.47 -3.16 -1.22
N ALA A 79 13.44 -3.09 0.10
CA ALA A 79 12.24 -3.19 0.92
C ALA A 79 11.81 -1.79 1.40
N THR A 80 10.52 -1.53 1.51
CA THR A 80 10.01 -0.26 2.07
C THR A 80 9.74 -0.33 3.57
N ALA A 81 9.74 -1.53 4.14
CA ALA A 81 9.52 -1.79 5.54
C ALA A 81 10.23 -3.09 5.96
N GLU A 82 10.43 -3.26 7.27
CA GLU A 82 11.05 -4.47 7.83
C GLU A 82 10.25 -5.73 7.52
N GLU A 83 8.91 -5.65 7.46
CA GLU A 83 8.08 -6.80 7.11
C GLU A 83 8.31 -7.28 5.66
N GLU A 84 8.59 -6.38 4.72
CA GLU A 84 8.93 -6.75 3.34
C GLU A 84 10.32 -7.43 3.26
N LEU A 85 11.26 -7.03 4.13
CA LEU A 85 12.51 -7.77 4.32
C LEU A 85 12.22 -9.18 4.84
N ASN A 86 11.36 -9.33 5.85
CA ASN A 86 10.98 -10.62 6.40
C ASN A 86 10.31 -11.51 5.34
N GLU A 87 9.46 -10.96 4.48
CA GLU A 87 8.89 -11.66 3.32
C GLU A 87 9.99 -12.19 2.38
N CYS A 88 11.02 -11.40 2.09
CA CYS A 88 12.16 -11.85 1.29
C CYS A 88 12.90 -13.02 1.96
N ARG A 89 13.11 -12.95 3.28
CA ARG A 89 13.81 -14.01 4.04
C ARG A 89 12.99 -15.29 4.16
N ARG A 90 11.67 -15.21 4.34
CA ARG A 90 10.76 -16.36 4.34
C ARG A 90 10.80 -17.16 3.03
N LEU A 91 11.12 -16.49 1.92
CA LEU A 91 11.33 -17.12 0.62
C LEU A 91 12.75 -17.64 0.38
N GLY A 92 13.62 -17.56 1.39
CA GLY A 92 15.00 -18.05 1.32
C GLY A 92 15.91 -17.18 0.46
N LEU A 93 15.57 -15.90 0.23
CA LEU A 93 16.46 -14.96 -0.44
C LEU A 93 17.54 -14.51 0.53
N THR A 94 18.81 -14.63 0.13
CA THR A 94 19.99 -14.31 0.94
C THR A 94 20.69 -13.02 0.50
N ASN A 95 20.17 -12.37 -0.55
CA ASN A 95 20.70 -11.13 -1.09
C ASN A 95 20.73 -10.01 -0.02
N PRO A 96 21.65 -9.05 -0.12
CA PRO A 96 21.57 -7.81 0.64
C PRO A 96 20.20 -7.14 0.44
N VAL A 97 19.62 -6.62 1.52
CA VAL A 97 18.34 -5.90 1.49
C VAL A 97 18.57 -4.50 2.04
N ALA A 98 18.25 -3.47 1.26
CA ALA A 98 18.17 -2.10 1.73
C ALA A 98 16.72 -1.80 2.12
N ILE A 99 16.49 -1.43 3.38
CA ILE A 99 15.19 -0.92 3.84
C ILE A 99 15.19 0.59 3.62
N ILE A 100 14.49 1.05 2.59
CA ILE A 100 14.34 2.48 2.27
C ILE A 100 12.83 2.76 2.12
N PRO A 101 12.20 3.45 3.09
CA PRO A 101 10.80 3.87 3.03
C PRO A 101 10.48 4.69 1.77
N ASN A 102 9.20 4.75 1.38
CA ASN A 102 8.82 5.69 0.32
C ASN A 102 8.86 7.12 0.85
N GLY A 103 9.47 8.01 0.08
CA GLY A 103 9.31 9.46 0.29
C GLY A 103 7.90 9.91 -0.09
N LEU A 104 7.48 11.01 0.53
CA LEU A 104 6.26 11.74 0.17
C LEU A 104 6.52 13.24 0.29
N ASP A 105 5.78 14.03 -0.47
CA ASP A 105 5.81 15.48 -0.34
C ASP A 105 4.96 15.89 0.87
N CYS A 106 5.59 16.53 1.85
CA CYS A 106 4.88 17.02 3.03
C CYS A 106 4.04 18.25 2.66
N PRO A 107 2.74 18.28 2.98
CA PRO A 107 1.93 19.46 2.78
C PRO A 107 2.40 20.59 3.70
N ALA A 108 2.03 21.82 3.35
CA ALA A 108 2.19 22.93 4.29
C ALA A 108 1.43 22.62 5.60
N PRO A 109 1.93 23.09 6.76
CA PRO A 109 1.25 22.89 8.03
C PRO A 109 -0.22 23.34 7.95
N PRO A 110 -1.15 22.60 8.57
CA PRO A 110 -2.56 22.94 8.50
C PRO A 110 -2.81 24.34 9.07
N SER A 111 -3.55 25.16 8.34
CA SER A 111 -4.00 26.49 8.76
C SER A 111 -5.24 26.38 9.66
N GLY A 112 -5.12 25.68 10.80
CA GLY A 112 -6.26 25.39 11.68
C GLY A 112 -7.36 24.54 11.03
N LYS A 113 -8.27 24.00 11.85
CA LYS A 113 -9.50 23.38 11.38
C LYS A 113 -10.68 24.28 11.71
N ASP A 114 -11.66 24.30 10.81
CA ASP A 114 -12.93 24.98 11.06
C ASP A 114 -13.65 24.23 12.19
N ASP A 115 -14.06 24.96 13.24
CA ASP A 115 -14.74 24.37 14.41
C ASP A 115 -16.24 24.23 14.14
N SER A 116 -16.59 23.53 13.06
CA SER A 116 -17.98 23.30 12.65
C SER A 116 -18.73 22.34 13.60
N GLY A 117 -18.03 21.76 14.57
CA GLY A 117 -18.53 20.70 15.46
C GLY A 117 -18.64 19.33 14.78
N GLU A 118 -18.49 19.24 13.45
CA GLU A 118 -18.50 17.98 12.70
C GLU A 118 -17.10 17.34 12.68
N ARG A 119 -17.04 16.01 12.79
CA ARG A 119 -15.80 15.25 12.75
C ARG A 119 -15.79 14.28 11.57
N LYS A 120 -14.65 14.14 10.90
CA LYS A 120 -14.52 13.25 9.73
C LYS A 120 -13.50 12.14 9.96
N LEU A 121 -13.97 10.90 9.79
CA LEU A 121 -13.16 9.70 9.70
C LEU A 121 -12.92 9.38 8.22
N LEU A 122 -11.67 9.19 7.81
CA LEU A 122 -11.30 8.83 6.45
C LEU A 122 -10.74 7.41 6.36
N PHE A 123 -11.30 6.63 5.46
CA PHE A 123 -10.63 5.50 4.84
C PHE A 123 -10.17 5.91 3.44
N LEU A 124 -8.88 5.75 3.13
CA LEU A 124 -8.32 5.99 1.80
C LEU A 124 -7.49 4.78 1.34
N SER A 125 -8.03 4.01 0.40
CA SER A 125 -7.31 2.93 -0.27
C SER A 125 -8.10 2.43 -1.47
N ARG A 126 -7.47 1.58 -2.31
CA ARG A 126 -8.24 0.82 -3.30
C ARG A 126 -9.35 0.03 -2.60
N ILE A 127 -10.57 0.11 -3.13
CA ILE A 127 -11.72 -0.61 -2.59
C ILE A 127 -11.54 -2.10 -2.93
N HIS A 128 -11.04 -2.85 -1.94
CA HIS A 128 -10.60 -4.22 -2.14
C HIS A 128 -10.68 -5.00 -0.82
N PRO A 129 -11.06 -6.30 -0.82
CA PRO A 129 -11.24 -7.09 0.42
C PRO A 129 -10.05 -7.05 1.39
N LYS A 130 -8.82 -7.12 0.85
CA LYS A 130 -7.56 -6.99 1.64
C LYS A 130 -7.49 -5.73 2.53
N LYS A 131 -8.26 -4.68 2.23
CA LYS A 131 -8.25 -3.41 2.96
C LYS A 131 -9.23 -3.36 4.13
N GLY A 132 -10.04 -4.40 4.35
CA GLY A 132 -10.86 -4.56 5.55
C GLY A 132 -12.00 -3.54 5.68
N ILE A 133 -12.51 -3.00 4.56
CA ILE A 133 -13.60 -2.00 4.58
C ILE A 133 -14.86 -2.59 5.23
N ASP A 134 -15.13 -3.88 5.00
CA ASP A 134 -16.22 -4.61 5.62
C ASP A 134 -16.13 -4.61 7.15
N GLN A 135 -14.92 -4.81 7.70
CA GLN A 135 -14.67 -4.76 9.14
C GLN A 135 -14.85 -3.33 9.67
N LEU A 136 -14.39 -2.33 8.94
CA LEU A 136 -14.58 -0.92 9.30
C LEU A 136 -16.07 -0.57 9.39
N LEU A 137 -16.87 -0.97 8.41
CA LEU A 137 -18.31 -0.72 8.39
C LEU A 137 -19.04 -1.41 9.56
N ARG A 138 -18.66 -2.65 9.89
CA ARG A 138 -19.22 -3.39 11.04
C ARG A 138 -18.83 -2.76 12.38
N ALA A 139 -17.61 -2.23 12.49
CA ALA A 139 -17.19 -1.47 13.66
C ALA A 139 -17.97 -0.15 13.75
N TRP A 140 -18.10 0.57 12.63
CA TRP A 140 -18.84 1.81 12.55
C TRP A 140 -20.29 1.66 12.98
N LYS A 141 -20.96 0.56 12.63
CA LYS A 141 -22.33 0.27 13.08
C LYS A 141 -22.50 0.32 14.60
N ARG A 142 -21.45 -0.06 15.35
CA ARG A 142 -21.50 -0.04 16.82
C ARG A 142 -21.26 1.36 17.38
N LEU A 143 -20.57 2.22 16.63
CA LEU A 143 -20.12 3.54 17.09
C LEU A 143 -21.01 4.69 16.59
N GLU A 144 -21.67 4.53 15.44
CA GLU A 144 -22.49 5.59 14.82
C GLU A 144 -23.61 6.10 15.76
N GLY A 145 -24.14 5.29 16.67
CA GLY A 145 -25.11 5.76 17.65
C GLY A 145 -24.51 6.65 18.75
N GLU A 146 -23.27 6.38 19.14
CA GLU A 146 -22.59 7.01 20.27
C GLU A 146 -21.88 8.32 19.90
N PHE A 147 -21.53 8.48 18.63
CA PHE A 147 -20.74 9.60 18.09
C PHE A 147 -21.50 10.32 16.95
N PRO A 148 -22.59 11.06 17.27
CA PRO A 148 -23.47 11.68 16.28
C PRO A 148 -22.78 12.74 15.41
N GLU A 149 -21.72 13.37 15.90
CA GLU A 149 -20.93 14.39 15.22
C GLU A 149 -19.97 13.84 14.17
N TRP A 150 -19.72 12.53 14.19
CA TRP A 150 -18.77 11.88 13.30
C TRP A 150 -19.42 11.37 12.00
N GLN A 151 -18.73 11.59 10.89
CA GLN A 151 -19.04 11.07 9.57
C GLN A 151 -17.87 10.24 9.03
N MET A 152 -18.18 9.20 8.25
CA MET A 152 -17.18 8.36 7.59
C MET A 152 -17.12 8.63 6.10
N ASN A 153 -15.92 8.96 5.60
CA ASN A 153 -15.61 9.06 4.19
C ASN A 153 -14.79 7.85 3.74
N ILE A 154 -15.24 7.19 2.66
CA ILE A 154 -14.53 6.08 2.01
C ILE A 154 -14.09 6.56 0.63
N ALA A 155 -12.78 6.60 0.40
CA ALA A 155 -12.19 7.09 -0.82
C ALA A 155 -11.18 6.10 -1.42
N GLY A 156 -11.08 6.11 -2.74
CA GLY A 156 -10.10 5.38 -3.52
C GLY A 156 -10.69 4.67 -4.74
N PRO A 157 -9.83 4.08 -5.59
CA PRO A 157 -10.25 3.42 -6.81
C PRO A 157 -11.21 2.27 -6.53
N ASP A 158 -12.31 2.24 -7.29
CA ASP A 158 -13.37 1.25 -7.20
C ASP A 158 -13.13 0.10 -8.19
N GLN A 159 -13.14 -1.15 -7.69
CA GLN A 159 -13.36 -2.33 -8.51
C GLN A 159 -14.83 -2.73 -8.37
N HIS A 160 -15.64 -2.26 -9.33
CA HIS A 160 -17.11 -2.20 -9.36
C HIS A 160 -17.88 -3.26 -8.54
N GLU A 161 -17.49 -4.54 -8.59
CA GLU A 161 -18.15 -5.61 -7.83
C GLU A 161 -18.04 -5.41 -6.31
N PHE A 162 -16.84 -5.22 -5.79
CA PHE A 162 -16.62 -5.18 -4.34
C PHE A 162 -17.13 -3.88 -3.71
N ALA A 163 -17.03 -2.74 -4.39
CA ALA A 163 -17.64 -1.51 -3.85
C ALA A 163 -19.17 -1.58 -3.86
N GLY A 164 -19.77 -2.27 -4.84
CA GLY A 164 -21.19 -2.59 -4.83
C GLY A 164 -21.57 -3.36 -3.57
N GLU A 165 -20.83 -4.42 -3.24
CA GLU A 165 -21.00 -5.19 -2.00
C GLU A 165 -20.87 -4.31 -0.74
N MET A 166 -19.90 -3.39 -0.69
CA MET A 166 -19.74 -2.49 0.46
C MET A 166 -20.88 -1.48 0.58
N LYS A 167 -21.41 -0.95 -0.53
CA LYS A 167 -22.60 -0.09 -0.52
C LYS A 167 -23.85 -0.85 -0.08
N SER A 168 -24.01 -2.10 -0.53
CA SER A 168 -25.08 -2.98 -0.05
C SER A 168 -24.94 -3.27 1.44
N LEU A 169 -23.73 -3.49 1.94
CA LEU A 169 -23.46 -3.70 3.37
C LEU A 169 -23.80 -2.45 4.20
N VAL A 170 -23.53 -1.24 3.69
CA VAL A 170 -23.97 0.02 4.32
C VAL A 170 -25.49 0.05 4.49
N ALA A 171 -26.23 -0.32 3.44
CA ALA A 171 -27.70 -0.38 3.49
C ALA A 171 -28.20 -1.49 4.43
N GLU A 172 -27.60 -2.68 4.40
CA GLU A 172 -27.93 -3.81 5.28
C GLU A 172 -27.73 -3.45 6.77
N LEU A 173 -26.63 -2.78 7.09
CA LEU A 173 -26.34 -2.31 8.44
C LEU A 173 -27.18 -1.07 8.82
N GLY A 174 -27.89 -0.45 7.87
CA GLY A 174 -28.69 0.75 8.09
C GLY A 174 -27.86 1.98 8.47
N LEU A 175 -26.60 2.05 8.02
CA LEU A 175 -25.69 3.17 8.30
C LEU A 175 -26.13 4.42 7.54
N GLN A 176 -26.10 5.58 8.20
CA GLN A 176 -26.58 6.84 7.63
C GLN A 176 -25.46 7.82 7.33
N ARG A 177 -24.31 7.70 8.01
CA ARG A 177 -23.20 8.67 7.95
C ARG A 177 -21.95 8.07 7.31
N VAL A 178 -22.14 7.44 6.15
CA VAL A 178 -21.06 6.87 5.32
C VAL A 178 -21.17 7.43 3.91
N THR A 179 -20.12 8.10 3.44
CA THR A 179 -20.04 8.70 2.10
C THR A 179 -18.91 8.05 1.30
N PHE A 180 -19.23 7.56 0.10
CA PHE A 180 -18.22 7.10 -0.87
C PHE A 180 -17.81 8.25 -1.77
N LEU A 181 -16.56 8.71 -1.67
CA LEU A 181 -16.03 9.83 -2.45
C LEU A 181 -15.51 9.43 -3.83
N GLY A 182 -15.38 8.13 -4.10
CA GLY A 182 -14.71 7.60 -5.28
C GLY A 182 -13.19 7.82 -5.22
N GLU A 183 -12.53 7.77 -6.38
CA GLU A 183 -11.09 8.05 -6.47
C GLU A 183 -10.81 9.53 -6.26
N VAL A 184 -9.87 9.84 -5.35
CA VAL A 184 -9.44 11.21 -5.06
C VAL A 184 -7.95 11.36 -5.34
N THR A 185 -7.57 12.40 -6.08
CA THR A 185 -6.19 12.69 -6.49
C THR A 185 -5.90 14.20 -6.42
N GLY A 186 -4.62 14.56 -6.46
CA GLY A 186 -4.15 15.96 -6.46
C GLY A 186 -4.78 16.82 -5.36
N ALA A 187 -5.21 18.03 -5.73
CA ALA A 187 -5.82 18.99 -4.82
C ALA A 187 -7.06 18.45 -4.09
N LYS A 188 -7.83 17.55 -4.70
CA LYS A 188 -9.00 16.96 -4.04
C LYS A 188 -8.60 16.04 -2.89
N LYS A 189 -7.53 15.25 -3.06
CA LYS A 189 -6.99 14.40 -2.01
C LYS A 189 -6.44 15.24 -0.84
N GLU A 190 -5.71 16.31 -1.16
CA GLU A 190 -5.23 17.25 -0.14
C GLU A 190 -6.38 17.87 0.66
N GLN A 191 -7.43 18.33 -0.01
CA GLN A 191 -8.61 18.88 0.66
C GLN A 191 -9.25 17.83 1.59
N VAL A 192 -9.43 16.60 1.11
CA VAL A 192 -10.01 15.51 1.92
C VAL A 192 -9.18 15.25 3.18
N PHE A 193 -7.84 15.22 3.08
CA PHE A 193 -7.00 15.06 4.27
C PHE A 193 -7.08 16.24 5.23
N ARG A 194 -7.11 17.48 4.74
CA ARG A 194 -7.24 18.67 5.60
C ARG A 194 -8.55 18.68 6.40
N GLU A 195 -9.62 18.16 5.81
CA GLU A 195 -10.92 18.06 6.45
C GLU A 195 -11.03 16.82 7.37
N THR A 196 -10.05 15.90 7.38
CA THR A 196 -10.11 14.65 8.13
C THR A 196 -9.58 14.81 9.56
N ASP A 197 -10.30 14.26 10.53
CA ASP A 197 -9.89 14.20 11.95
C ASP A 197 -9.25 12.88 12.36
N LEU A 198 -9.64 11.79 11.71
CA LEU A 198 -9.09 10.46 11.99
C LEU A 198 -8.93 9.68 10.70
N PHE A 199 -7.75 9.11 10.48
CA PHE A 199 -7.53 8.18 9.39
C PHE A 199 -7.64 6.74 9.90
N VAL A 200 -8.32 5.86 9.17
CA VAL A 200 -8.46 4.44 9.56
C VAL A 200 -8.15 3.51 8.39
N LEU A 201 -7.23 2.57 8.61
CA LEU A 201 -6.86 1.55 7.61
C LEU A 201 -6.74 0.15 8.25
N PRO A 202 -7.82 -0.64 8.28
CA PRO A 202 -7.84 -1.98 8.87
C PRO A 202 -7.39 -3.06 7.86
N THR A 203 -6.26 -2.82 7.21
CA THR A 203 -5.76 -3.69 6.14
C THR A 203 -5.11 -4.97 6.65
N HIS A 204 -5.49 -6.12 6.08
CA HIS A 204 -4.89 -7.41 6.45
C HIS A 204 -3.38 -7.51 6.20
N ASN A 205 -2.88 -6.83 5.16
CA ASN A 205 -1.45 -6.73 4.89
C ASN A 205 -1.19 -5.51 3.99
N GLU A 206 -0.17 -4.73 4.33
CA GLU A 206 0.28 -3.58 3.58
C GLU A 206 1.80 -3.56 3.45
N ASN A 207 2.32 -3.08 2.32
CA ASN A 207 3.77 -3.05 2.07
C ASN A 207 4.46 -1.86 2.74
N PHE A 208 3.83 -0.69 2.59
CA PHE A 208 4.28 0.56 3.18
C PHE A 208 3.11 1.32 3.75
N GLY A 209 1.98 1.41 3.02
CA GLY A 209 0.81 2.14 3.49
C GLY A 209 1.00 3.64 3.29
N ILE A 210 1.26 4.04 2.04
CA ILE A 210 1.48 5.45 1.69
C ILE A 210 0.35 6.36 2.17
N ALA A 211 -0.90 5.88 2.18
CA ALA A 211 -2.03 6.64 2.70
C ALA A 211 -1.93 6.94 4.22
N VAL A 212 -1.30 6.05 5.00
CA VAL A 212 -1.01 6.30 6.43
C VAL A 212 0.01 7.43 6.54
N ALA A 213 1.10 7.34 5.76
CA ALA A 213 2.13 8.37 5.73
C ALA A 213 1.56 9.74 5.31
N GLU A 214 0.68 9.75 4.30
CA GLU A 214 -0.03 10.95 3.84
C GLU A 214 -0.95 11.52 4.93
N ALA A 215 -1.67 10.68 5.67
CA ALA A 215 -2.49 11.14 6.81
C ALA A 215 -1.63 11.83 7.87
N LEU A 216 -0.54 11.18 8.30
CA LEU A 216 0.40 11.72 9.28
C LEU A 216 1.04 13.03 8.82
N ALA A 217 1.38 13.13 7.53
CA ALA A 217 1.94 14.35 6.95
C ALA A 217 0.96 15.53 6.98
N HIS A 218 -0.35 15.26 6.97
CA HIS A 218 -1.39 16.27 7.16
C HIS A 218 -1.72 16.52 8.64
N GLY A 219 -0.99 15.92 9.59
CA GLY A 219 -1.27 16.00 11.02
C GLY A 219 -2.52 15.24 11.44
N VAL A 220 -2.98 14.28 10.62
CA VAL A 220 -4.15 13.44 10.91
C VAL A 220 -3.68 12.18 11.64
N PRO A 221 -4.15 11.93 12.88
CA PRO A 221 -3.82 10.69 13.58
C PRO A 221 -4.40 9.48 12.86
N ALA A 222 -3.68 8.35 12.90
CA ALA A 222 -4.05 7.14 12.17
C ALA A 222 -4.35 5.96 13.10
N VAL A 223 -5.45 5.25 12.85
CA VAL A 223 -5.73 3.92 13.42
C VAL A 223 -5.47 2.89 12.34
N VAL A 224 -4.52 1.99 12.56
CA VAL A 224 -4.17 0.96 11.58
C VAL A 224 -4.18 -0.41 12.22
N SER A 225 -4.57 -1.41 11.45
CA SER A 225 -4.38 -2.80 11.90
C SER A 225 -2.89 -3.15 11.96
N THR A 226 -2.55 -4.14 12.78
CA THR A 226 -1.19 -4.71 12.90
C THR A 226 -0.63 -5.31 11.60
N GLY A 227 -1.47 -5.49 10.57
CA GLY A 227 -1.04 -5.89 9.22
C GLY A 227 -0.36 -4.78 8.40
N ALA A 228 -0.29 -3.54 8.91
CA ALA A 228 0.43 -2.44 8.28
C ALA A 228 1.76 -2.14 9.02
N PRO A 229 2.85 -1.78 8.31
CA PRO A 229 4.17 -1.62 8.92
C PRO A 229 4.34 -0.24 9.59
N TRP A 230 3.46 0.08 10.54
CA TRP A 230 3.40 1.37 11.24
C TRP A 230 3.38 1.20 12.76
N SER A 231 4.25 0.32 13.29
CA SER A 231 4.39 0.09 14.74
C SER A 231 4.81 1.34 15.52
N GLY A 232 5.38 2.34 14.86
CA GLY A 232 5.77 3.61 15.47
C GLY A 232 4.62 4.53 15.88
N LEU A 233 3.38 4.31 15.41
CA LEU A 233 2.25 5.21 15.66
C LEU A 233 1.99 5.48 17.14
N GLN A 234 2.00 4.44 17.96
CA GLN A 234 1.76 4.54 19.40
C GLN A 234 2.95 5.20 20.12
N ASN A 235 4.18 4.84 19.73
CA ASN A 235 5.40 5.38 20.33
C ASN A 235 5.55 6.88 20.08
N GLU A 236 5.23 7.31 18.87
CA GLU A 236 5.29 8.72 18.44
C GLU A 236 3.99 9.49 18.77
N ARG A 237 3.01 8.84 19.41
CA ARG A 237 1.72 9.42 19.81
C ARG A 237 0.95 10.06 18.64
N CYS A 238 1.07 9.48 17.46
CA CYS A 238 0.42 9.94 16.23
C CYS A 238 -0.62 8.94 15.69
N GLY A 239 -0.96 7.92 16.47
CA GLY A 239 -1.98 6.95 16.09
C GLY A 239 -2.05 5.72 17.01
N TRP A 240 -2.80 4.71 16.54
CA TRP A 240 -3.08 3.46 17.24
C TRP A 240 -2.89 2.24 16.35
#